data_AF-A0A1E3GF28-F1
#
_entry.id   AF-A0A1E3GF28-F1
#
_cell.length_a   1.000
_cell.length_b   1.000
_cell.length_c   1.000
_cell.angle_alpha   90.00
_cell.angle_beta   90.00
_cell.angle_gamma   90.00
#
_symmetry.space_group_name_H-M   'P 1'
#
loop_
_entity.id
_entity.type
_entity.pdbx_description
1 polymer ?
#
loop_
_entity_poly.entity_id
_entity_poly.type
_entity_poly.pdbx_seq_one_letter_code
_entity_poly.pdbx_strand_id
1 'polypeptide(L)'
;MKTKLMLLAAAVALTGCNSMDNIPNPSPEQEKAAQLAYEDLRDGKYEEFLDQLEPQLQTQFKDNEKLMKRFSRSIPQGEYKSKTLMTKEIEEATNQPGQYKVSYEIAYPENLVQYDVSFDKPNGSNKIRNFNIQVFGESNK
;
A
#
# COMPACT_ATOMS: atom_id res chain seq x y z
N MET A 1 -7.08 53.75 -32.83
CA MET A 1 -7.21 53.44 -31.38
C MET A 1 -6.61 52.07 -31.14
N LYS A 2 -5.80 51.92 -30.07
CA LYS A 2 -4.92 50.77 -29.81
C LYS A 2 -5.70 49.64 -29.11
N THR A 3 -5.52 48.43 -29.60
CA THR A 3 -6.05 47.13 -29.12
C THR A 3 -5.58 46.77 -27.70
N LYS A 4 -6.44 46.11 -26.92
CA LYS A 4 -6.03 45.26 -25.79
C LYS A 4 -6.84 43.96 -25.78
N LEU A 5 -6.22 42.89 -26.25
CA LEU A 5 -6.64 41.50 -26.03
C LEU A 5 -6.31 41.16 -24.57
N MET A 6 -7.30 40.83 -23.74
CA MET A 6 -7.05 40.23 -22.42
C MET A 6 -6.76 38.75 -22.61
N LEU A 7 -5.52 38.35 -22.41
CA LEU A 7 -5.11 36.95 -22.27
C LEU A 7 -5.50 36.48 -20.87
N LEU A 8 -6.51 35.61 -20.80
CA LEU A 8 -6.88 34.88 -19.60
C LEU A 8 -5.83 33.78 -19.38
N ALA A 9 -4.89 34.00 -18.47
CA ALA A 9 -3.91 32.98 -18.09
C ALA A 9 -4.63 31.89 -17.27
N ALA A 10 -4.89 30.75 -17.90
CA ALA A 10 -5.24 29.53 -17.19
C ALA A 10 -3.97 29.02 -16.50
N ALA A 11 -3.87 29.26 -15.19
CA ALA A 11 -2.92 28.57 -14.34
C ALA A 11 -3.37 27.10 -14.25
N VAL A 12 -2.83 26.26 -15.13
CA VAL A 12 -2.84 24.81 -14.93
C VAL A 12 -1.92 24.56 -13.74
N ALA A 13 -2.51 24.37 -12.56
CA ALA A 13 -1.78 23.82 -11.43
C ALA A 13 -1.35 22.40 -11.82
N LEU A 14 -0.10 22.28 -12.27
CA LEU A 14 0.62 21.01 -12.28
C LEU A 14 0.79 20.62 -10.81
N THR A 15 -0.19 19.90 -10.25
CA THR A 15 0.00 19.17 -8.99
C THR A 15 1.19 18.26 -9.23
N GLY A 16 2.28 18.58 -8.54
CA GLY A 16 3.62 18.17 -8.90
C GLY A 16 3.79 16.66 -8.94
N CYS A 17 4.71 16.22 -9.79
CA CYS A 17 5.46 15.00 -9.57
C CYS A 17 6.11 15.10 -8.18
N ASN A 18 5.42 14.65 -7.14
CA ASN A 18 6.03 14.48 -5.82
C ASN A 18 7.09 13.39 -5.99
N SER A 19 8.36 13.78 -6.04
CA SER A 19 9.43 12.79 -6.08
C SER A 19 9.39 12.02 -4.76
N MET A 20 9.44 10.70 -4.88
CA MET A 20 9.46 9.78 -3.76
C MET A 20 10.57 10.16 -2.75
N ASP A 21 11.68 10.72 -3.22
CA ASP A 21 12.85 11.08 -2.39
C ASP A 21 12.53 12.02 -1.21
N ASN A 22 11.50 12.87 -1.32
CA ASN A 22 11.16 13.85 -0.28
C ASN A 22 10.22 13.30 0.80
N ILE A 23 9.62 12.13 0.60
CA ILE A 23 8.75 11.49 1.57
C ILE A 23 9.63 10.59 2.45
N PRO A 24 9.54 10.62 3.79
CA PRO A 24 10.34 9.71 4.62
C PRO A 24 10.02 8.25 4.32
N ASN A 25 11.02 7.36 4.41
CA ASN A 25 10.75 5.92 4.40
C ASN A 25 9.86 5.53 5.59
N PRO A 26 9.15 4.38 5.53
CA PRO A 26 8.44 3.86 6.68
C PRO A 26 9.42 3.62 7.85
N SER A 27 8.94 3.75 9.08
CA SER A 27 9.77 3.42 10.25
C SER A 27 10.06 1.92 10.30
N PRO A 28 11.11 1.46 11.03
CA PRO A 28 11.37 0.03 11.20
C PRO A 28 10.16 -0.77 11.71
N GLU A 29 9.34 -0.18 12.58
CA GLU A 29 8.11 -0.79 13.10
C GLU A 29 7.02 -0.89 12.03
N GLN A 30 6.90 0.11 11.16
CA GLN A 30 5.96 0.12 10.03
C GLN A 30 6.38 -0.90 8.96
N GLU A 31 7.66 -0.96 8.62
CA GLU A 31 8.19 -1.98 7.69
C GLU A 31 7.97 -3.39 8.23
N LYS A 32 8.22 -3.59 9.53
CA LYS A 32 7.99 -4.88 10.21
C LYS A 32 6.51 -5.25 10.22
N ALA A 33 5.61 -4.33 10.55
CA ALA A 33 4.17 -4.61 10.53
C ALA A 33 3.67 -4.98 9.13
N ALA A 34 4.13 -4.26 8.10
CA ALA A 34 3.81 -4.57 6.71
C ALA A 34 4.34 -5.95 6.28
N GLN A 35 5.54 -6.32 6.74
CA GLN A 35 6.12 -7.64 6.47
C GLN A 35 5.35 -8.76 7.18
N LEU A 36 5.06 -8.61 8.47
CA LEU A 36 4.30 -9.59 9.24
C LEU A 36 2.91 -9.79 8.64
N ALA A 37 2.20 -8.71 8.30
CA ALA A 37 0.89 -8.80 7.66
C ALA A 37 0.95 -9.59 6.34
N TYR A 38 1.98 -9.35 5.51
CA TYR A 38 2.18 -10.11 4.28
C TYR A 38 2.44 -11.60 4.55
N GLU A 39 3.38 -11.90 5.45
CA GLU A 39 3.80 -13.28 5.77
C GLU A 39 2.68 -14.07 6.44
N ASP A 40 2.00 -13.47 7.41
CA ASP A 40 0.88 -14.10 8.12
C ASP A 40 -0.29 -14.37 7.17
N LEU A 41 -0.60 -13.44 6.26
CA LEU A 41 -1.63 -13.66 5.25
C LEU A 41 -1.23 -14.78 4.27
N ARG A 42 0.02 -14.83 3.81
CA ARG A 42 0.55 -15.89 2.94
C ARG A 42 0.48 -17.26 3.60
N ASP A 43 0.83 -17.31 4.88
CA ASP A 43 0.91 -18.56 5.66
C ASP A 43 -0.46 -18.98 6.22
N GLY A 44 -1.52 -18.19 6.01
CA GLY A 44 -2.87 -18.48 6.48
C GLY A 44 -3.09 -18.24 7.98
N LYS A 45 -2.19 -17.49 8.63
CA LYS A 45 -2.25 -17.04 10.04
C LYS A 45 -3.16 -15.82 10.17
N TYR A 46 -4.46 -16.04 9.96
CA TYR A 46 -5.40 -14.95 9.79
C TYR A 46 -5.59 -14.10 11.05
N GLU A 47 -5.49 -14.68 12.24
CA GLU A 47 -5.63 -13.92 13.50
C GLU A 47 -4.44 -12.97 13.68
N GLU A 48 -3.22 -13.46 13.45
CA GLU A 48 -1.98 -12.70 13.51
C GLU A 48 -1.90 -11.61 12.43
N PHE A 49 -2.41 -11.91 11.22
CA PHE A 49 -2.60 -10.92 10.17
C PHE A 49 -3.52 -9.79 10.63
N LEU A 50 -4.68 -10.13 11.22
CA LEU A 50 -5.65 -9.15 11.70
C LEU A 50 -5.07 -8.28 12.82
N ASP A 51 -4.20 -8.83 13.66
CA ASP A 51 -3.53 -8.08 14.73
C ASP A 51 -2.64 -6.93 14.20
N GLN A 52 -2.17 -6.98 12.95
CA GLN A 52 -1.40 -5.87 12.36
C GLN A 52 -2.27 -4.68 11.92
N LEU A 53 -3.59 -4.87 11.82
CA LEU A 53 -4.49 -3.90 11.20
C LEU A 53 -5.14 -2.98 12.22
N GLU A 54 -5.57 -1.79 11.78
CA GLU A 54 -6.47 -0.96 12.56
C GLU A 54 -7.86 -1.63 12.71
N PRO A 55 -8.59 -1.36 13.81
CA PRO A 55 -9.86 -2.05 14.10
C PRO A 55 -10.88 -2.00 12.96
N GLN A 56 -10.97 -0.89 12.23
CA GLN A 56 -11.91 -0.77 11.11
C GLN A 56 -11.57 -1.75 9.97
N LEU A 57 -10.29 -1.89 9.63
CA LEU A 57 -9.84 -2.82 8.59
C LEU A 57 -9.94 -4.27 9.07
N GLN A 58 -9.69 -4.54 10.36
CA GLN A 58 -9.95 -5.86 10.94
C GLN A 58 -11.40 -6.29 10.73
N THR A 59 -12.36 -5.41 11.05
CA THR A 59 -13.80 -5.68 10.84
C THR A 59 -14.09 -5.95 9.38
N GLN A 60 -13.54 -5.15 8.44
CA GLN A 60 -13.76 -5.37 7.00
C GLN A 60 -13.28 -6.75 6.52
N PHE A 61 -12.12 -7.22 6.97
CA PHE A 61 -11.64 -8.56 6.61
C PHE A 61 -12.40 -9.69 7.32
N LYS A 62 -12.82 -9.49 8.58
CA LYS A 62 -13.67 -10.44 9.30
C LYS A 62 -15.05 -10.59 8.64
N ASP A 63 -15.66 -9.49 8.22
CA ASP A 63 -16.93 -9.48 7.51
C ASP A 63 -16.81 -10.07 6.09
N ASN A 64 -15.59 -10.10 5.54
CA ASN A 64 -15.30 -10.62 4.20
C ASN A 64 -14.15 -11.65 4.20
N GLU A 65 -14.29 -12.71 5.01
CA GLU A 65 -13.26 -13.76 5.09
C GLU A 65 -12.90 -14.38 3.72
N LYS A 66 -13.87 -14.42 2.79
CA LYS A 66 -13.65 -14.93 1.43
C LYS A 66 -12.59 -14.11 0.69
N LEU A 67 -12.58 -12.78 0.87
CA LEU A 67 -11.57 -11.91 0.30
C LEU A 67 -10.20 -12.22 0.91
N MET A 68 -10.11 -12.32 2.24
CA MET A 68 -8.86 -12.65 2.95
C MET A 68 -8.27 -13.99 2.49
N LYS A 69 -9.11 -15.04 2.43
CA LYS A 69 -8.71 -16.37 1.94
C LYS A 69 -8.33 -16.36 0.46
N ARG A 70 -8.99 -15.54 -0.37
CA ARG A 70 -8.62 -15.35 -1.79
C ARG A 70 -7.25 -14.70 -1.92
N PHE A 71 -6.98 -13.65 -1.15
CA PHE A 71 -5.68 -13.01 -1.10
C PHE A 71 -4.60 -13.99 -0.68
N SER A 72 -4.75 -14.67 0.46
CA SER A 72 -3.83 -15.70 0.95
C SER A 72 -3.48 -16.74 -0.13
N ARG A 73 -4.49 -17.33 -0.78
CA ARG A 73 -4.29 -18.36 -1.83
C ARG A 73 -3.63 -17.84 -3.10
N SER A 74 -3.71 -16.54 -3.37
CA SER A 74 -3.09 -15.94 -4.54
C SER A 74 -1.58 -15.78 -4.36
N ILE A 75 -1.08 -15.73 -3.13
CA ILE A 75 0.33 -15.51 -2.83
C ILE A 75 1.14 -16.79 -3.10
N PRO A 76 2.22 -16.72 -3.90
CA PRO A 76 3.12 -17.84 -4.13
C PRO A 76 3.74 -18.35 -2.82
N GLN A 77 3.83 -19.66 -2.70
CA GLN A 77 4.47 -20.34 -1.58
C GLN A 77 5.96 -20.55 -1.85
N GLY A 78 6.76 -20.63 -0.80
CA GLY A 78 8.21 -20.79 -0.89
C GLY A 78 9.00 -19.49 -0.72
N GLU A 79 10.31 -19.57 -0.96
CA GLU A 79 11.22 -18.44 -0.80
C GLU A 79 11.11 -17.45 -1.96
N TYR A 80 11.02 -16.17 -1.62
CA TYR A 80 11.14 -15.10 -2.59
C TYR A 80 12.62 -14.68 -2.77
N LYS A 81 12.96 -14.15 -3.94
CA LYS A 81 14.31 -13.70 -4.30
C LYS A 81 14.65 -12.34 -3.69
N SER A 82 13.68 -11.42 -3.68
CA SER A 82 13.88 -10.07 -3.17
C SER A 82 12.57 -9.41 -2.76
N LYS A 83 12.69 -8.38 -1.90
CA LYS A 83 11.64 -7.43 -1.55
C LYS A 83 12.15 -6.01 -1.77
N THR A 84 11.37 -5.18 -2.45
CA THR A 84 11.74 -3.80 -2.81
C THR A 84 10.63 -2.85 -2.38
N LEU A 85 11.00 -1.70 -1.81
CA LEU A 85 10.08 -0.58 -1.59
C LEU A 85 9.90 0.17 -2.93
N MET A 86 8.69 0.17 -3.48
CA MET A 86 8.40 0.69 -4.82
C MET A 86 7.94 2.14 -4.81
N THR A 87 6.94 2.46 -3.98
CA THR A 87 6.41 3.81 -3.88
C THR A 87 6.09 4.15 -2.43
N LYS A 88 6.13 5.44 -2.15
CA LYS A 88 5.60 6.04 -0.92
C LYS A 88 4.91 7.34 -1.28
N GLU A 89 3.73 7.55 -0.75
CA GLU A 89 2.86 8.68 -1.07
C GLU A 89 2.13 9.15 0.19
N ILE A 90 1.90 10.45 0.31
CA ILE A 90 1.00 11.01 1.32
C ILE A 90 -0.26 11.46 0.59
N GLU A 91 -1.36 10.75 0.81
CA GLU A 91 -2.66 11.14 0.30
C GLU A 91 -3.35 12.04 1.33
N GLU A 92 -3.58 13.29 0.94
CA GLU A 92 -4.39 14.23 1.70
C GLU A 92 -5.84 14.17 1.20
N ALA A 93 -6.79 13.93 2.10
CA ALA A 93 -8.21 13.97 1.79
C ALA A 93 -8.89 15.07 2.61
N THR A 94 -9.71 15.90 1.98
CA THR A 94 -10.40 17.02 2.64
C THR A 94 -11.42 16.56 3.70
N ASN A 95 -11.90 15.32 3.62
CA ASN A 95 -12.95 14.77 4.47
C ASN A 95 -12.60 13.43 5.14
N GLN A 96 -11.34 13.00 5.05
CA GLN A 96 -10.84 11.78 5.70
C GLN A 96 -9.45 12.00 6.26
N PRO A 97 -9.04 11.29 7.33
CA PRO A 97 -7.66 11.33 7.78
C PRO A 97 -6.72 10.98 6.63
N GLY A 98 -5.68 11.78 6.44
CA GLY A 98 -4.65 11.50 5.43
C GLY A 98 -4.04 10.11 5.63
N GLN A 99 -3.51 9.57 4.53
CA GLN A 99 -2.90 8.24 4.52
C GLN A 99 -1.47 8.32 4.01
N TYR A 100 -0.56 7.68 4.74
CA TYR A 100 0.79 7.40 4.26
C TYR A 100 0.79 6.04 3.57
N LYS A 101 0.70 6.04 2.23
CA LYS A 101 0.67 4.83 1.39
C LYS A 101 2.09 4.36 1.07
N VAL A 102 2.28 3.05 1.13
CA VAL A 102 3.56 2.39 0.90
C VAL A 102 3.31 1.15 0.05
N SER A 103 3.97 1.05 -1.10
CA SER A 103 3.89 -0.12 -1.96
C SER A 103 5.20 -0.89 -1.93
N TYR A 104 5.09 -2.21 -1.77
CA TYR A 104 6.22 -3.12 -1.83
C TYR A 104 6.03 -4.12 -2.97
N GLU A 105 7.14 -4.56 -3.53
CA GLU A 105 7.20 -5.61 -4.53
C GLU A 105 8.05 -6.76 -4.02
N ILE A 106 7.55 -7.99 -4.15
CA ILE A 106 8.24 -9.22 -3.81
C ILE A 106 8.40 -10.05 -5.09
N ALA A 107 9.64 -10.31 -5.46
CA ALA A 107 9.97 -11.12 -6.63
C ALA A 107 10.14 -12.58 -6.22
N TYR A 108 9.30 -13.45 -6.76
CA TYR A 108 9.42 -14.91 -6.68
C TYR A 108 10.12 -15.45 -7.94
N PRO A 109 10.43 -16.77 -8.01
CA PRO A 109 10.96 -17.38 -9.21
C PRO A 109 10.15 -17.12 -10.49
N GLU A 110 8.82 -17.28 -10.40
CA GLU A 110 7.89 -17.24 -11.55
C GLU A 110 6.77 -16.19 -11.39
N ASN A 111 6.79 -15.43 -10.29
CA ASN A 111 5.75 -14.49 -9.93
C ASN A 111 6.33 -13.18 -9.40
N LEU A 112 5.52 -12.14 -9.52
CA LEU A 112 5.75 -10.85 -8.89
C LEU A 112 4.54 -10.54 -8.02
N VAL A 113 4.77 -10.21 -6.76
CA VAL A 113 3.70 -9.83 -5.85
C VAL A 113 3.89 -8.36 -5.50
N GLN A 114 2.87 -7.55 -5.77
CA GLN A 114 2.80 -6.18 -5.28
C GLN A 114 1.79 -6.11 -4.16
N TYR A 115 2.19 -5.57 -3.02
CA TYR A 115 1.26 -5.36 -1.92
C TYR A 115 1.38 -3.92 -1.41
N ASP A 116 0.21 -3.31 -1.26
CA ASP A 116 0.05 -1.92 -0.85
C ASP A 116 -0.47 -1.89 0.57
N VAL A 117 0.19 -1.10 1.41
CA VAL A 117 -0.28 -0.81 2.76
C VAL A 117 -0.39 0.69 2.97
N SER A 118 -1.18 1.11 3.94
CA SER A 118 -1.16 2.50 4.40
C SER A 118 -1.09 2.63 5.91
N PHE A 119 -0.45 3.67 6.38
CA PHE A 119 -0.38 4.07 7.80
C PHE A 119 -1.01 5.46 8.00
N ASP A 120 -1.05 5.91 9.25
CA ASP A 120 -1.54 7.26 9.59
C ASP A 120 -0.60 8.35 9.06
N LYS A 121 0.71 8.18 9.25
CA LYS A 121 1.77 9.08 8.78
C LYS A 121 3.15 8.38 8.86
N PRO A 122 4.21 8.94 8.25
CA PRO A 122 5.56 8.42 8.46
C PRO A 122 5.96 8.51 9.95
N ASN A 123 6.60 7.45 10.48
CA ASN A 123 7.01 7.35 11.89
C ASN A 123 5.85 7.51 12.90
N GLY A 124 4.62 7.25 12.47
CA GLY A 124 3.43 7.25 13.31
C GLY A 124 3.12 5.87 13.89
N SER A 125 1.83 5.53 13.88
CA SER A 125 1.38 4.19 14.23
C SER A 125 1.91 3.16 13.23
N ASN A 126 2.18 1.95 13.71
CA ASN A 126 2.48 0.79 12.86
C ASN A 126 1.23 -0.03 12.53
N LYS A 127 0.03 0.40 12.93
CA LYS A 127 -1.21 -0.25 12.55
C LYS A 127 -1.58 0.10 11.11
N ILE A 128 -1.90 -0.94 10.34
CA ILE A 128 -2.19 -0.83 8.91
C ILE A 128 -3.65 -0.39 8.72
N ARG A 129 -3.85 0.68 7.96
CA ARG A 129 -5.16 1.27 7.62
C ARG A 129 -5.77 0.73 6.34
N ASN A 130 -4.94 0.26 5.42
CA ASN A 130 -5.33 -0.36 4.16
C ASN A 130 -4.34 -1.47 3.83
N PHE A 131 -4.81 -2.58 3.29
CA PHE A 131 -3.98 -3.69 2.82
C PHE A 131 -4.58 -4.25 1.54
N ASN A 132 -3.81 -4.24 0.46
CA ASN A 132 -4.20 -4.84 -0.82
C ASN A 132 -3.03 -5.62 -1.41
N ILE A 133 -3.35 -6.67 -2.17
CA ILE A 133 -2.34 -7.51 -2.81
C ILE A 133 -2.72 -7.85 -4.25
N GLN A 134 -1.71 -7.87 -5.11
CA GLN A 134 -1.82 -8.26 -6.52
C GLN A 134 -0.67 -9.21 -6.85
N VAL A 135 -0.98 -10.30 -7.54
CA VAL A 135 0.01 -11.28 -7.98
C VAL A 135 0.00 -11.34 -9.50
N PHE A 136 1.19 -11.20 -10.08
CA PHE A 136 1.46 -11.27 -11.51
C PHE A 136 2.33 -12.49 -11.80
N GLY A 137 2.28 -13.00 -13.03
CA GLY A 137 3.03 -14.19 -13.45
C GLY A 137 2.16 -15.44 -13.55
N GLU A 138 2.78 -16.62 -13.50
CA GLU A 138 2.05 -17.87 -13.67
C GLU A 138 1.05 -18.11 -12.54
N SER A 139 -0.18 -18.51 -12.87
CA SER A 139 -1.18 -18.85 -11.87
C SER A 139 -0.74 -20.11 -11.11
N ASN A 140 -0.72 -20.07 -9.78
CA ASN A 140 -0.61 -21.25 -8.91
C ASN A 140 -1.59 -22.32 -9.43
N LYS A 141 -1.07 -23.40 -10.03
CA LYS A 141 -1.86 -24.54 -10.52
C LYS A 141 -2.31 -25.44 -9.37
#